data_AF-A0A933UG58-F1
#
_entry.id   AF-A0A933UG58-F1
#
_cell.length_a   1.000
_cell.length_b   1.000
_cell.length_c   1.000
_cell.angle_alpha   90.00
_cell.angle_beta   90.00
_cell.angle_gamma   90.00
#
_symmetry.space_group_name_H-M   'P 1'
#
loop_
_entity.id
_entity.type
_entity.pdbx_description
1 polymer ?
#
loop_
_entity_poly.entity_id
_entity_poly.type
_entity_poly.pdbx_seq_one_letter_code
_entity_poly.pdbx_strand_id
1 'polypeptide(L)'
;MKVRIDPHTLKRAVERGAAEDEIRDVIRTGLPMPARSGRLRKAKVFPFDNTRLGERYVHKRVEVVYVVEGGVAVTVTVYVFYGEWEQTDAH
;
A
#
# COMPACT_ATOMS: atom_id res chain seq x y z
N MET A 1 -10.64 3.56 -12.69
CA MET A 1 -10.01 4.72 -12.03
C MET A 1 -8.56 4.82 -12.47
N LYS A 2 -8.11 5.98 -12.96
CA LYS A 2 -6.69 6.21 -13.28
C LYS A 2 -5.92 6.47 -11.99
N VAL A 3 -4.72 5.91 -11.87
CA VAL A 3 -3.83 6.09 -10.71
C VAL A 3 -2.57 6.82 -11.18
N ARG A 4 -2.32 7.99 -10.58
CA ARG A 4 -1.12 8.80 -10.79
C ARG A 4 -0.24 8.68 -9.56
N ILE A 5 0.93 8.08 -9.75
CA ILE A 5 1.94 7.92 -8.71
C ILE A 5 3.03 8.95 -8.99
N ASP A 6 3.27 9.83 -8.03
CA ASP A 6 4.34 10.81 -8.14
C ASP A 6 5.71 10.10 -8.11
N PRO A 7 6.68 10.44 -8.98
CA PRO A 7 8.00 9.81 -8.99
C PRO A 7 8.73 9.90 -7.63
N HIS A 8 8.55 10.99 -6.88
CA HIS A 8 9.12 11.13 -5.55
C HIS A 8 8.48 10.13 -4.58
N THR A 9 7.16 10.00 -4.62
CA THR A 9 6.42 9.02 -3.81
C THR A 9 6.79 7.59 -4.19
N LEU A 10 6.97 7.29 -5.48
CA LEU A 10 7.38 5.98 -5.96
C LEU A 10 8.77 5.62 -5.44
N LYS A 11 9.75 6.53 -5.54
CA LYS A 11 11.10 6.29 -5.01
C LYS A 11 11.07 5.96 -3.52
N ARG A 12 10.30 6.70 -2.74
CA ARG A 12 10.14 6.46 -1.29
C ARG A 12 9.42 5.15 -1.00
N ALA A 13 8.45 4.76 -1.82
CA ALA A 13 7.75 3.49 -1.69
C ALA A 13 8.70 2.31 -1.97
N VAL A 14 9.53 2.40 -3.01
CA VAL A 14 10.52 1.38 -3.36
C VAL A 14 11.58 1.24 -2.27
N GLU A 15 12.10 2.34 -1.71
CA GLU A 15 13.00 2.31 -0.54
C GLU A 15 12.36 1.57 0.66
N ARG A 16 11.04 1.71 0.82
CA ARG A 16 10.25 1.03 1.86
C ARG A 16 9.84 -0.40 1.48
N GLY A 17 10.09 -0.84 0.23
CA GLY A 17 9.81 -2.18 -0.28
C GLY A 17 8.39 -2.41 -0.83
N ALA A 18 7.75 -1.34 -1.32
CA ALA A 18 6.56 -1.41 -2.15
C ALA A 18 6.88 -1.09 -3.62
N ALA A 19 6.33 -1.89 -4.53
CA ALA A 19 6.43 -1.68 -5.97
C ALA A 19 5.26 -0.83 -6.51
N GLU A 20 5.43 -0.27 -7.71
CA GLU A 20 4.38 0.51 -8.37
C GLU A 20 3.09 -0.30 -8.56
N ASP A 21 3.23 -1.56 -8.98
CA ASP A 21 2.10 -2.47 -9.21
C ASP A 21 1.32 -2.73 -7.93
N GLU A 22 2.01 -2.86 -6.79
CA GLU A 22 1.38 -3.07 -5.48
C GLU A 22 0.59 -1.83 -5.05
N ILE A 23 1.11 -0.63 -5.31
CA ILE A 23 0.41 0.62 -5.03
C ILE A 23 -0.89 0.70 -5.87
N ARG A 24 -0.79 0.36 -7.16
CA ARG A 24 -1.95 0.36 -8.07
C ARG A 24 -2.98 -0.69 -7.63
N ASP A 25 -2.53 -1.85 -7.21
CA ASP A 25 -3.37 -2.95 -6.75
C ASP A 25 -4.06 -2.61 -5.42
N VAL A 26 -3.35 -2.04 -4.45
CA VAL A 26 -3.93 -1.52 -3.19
C VAL A 26 -5.02 -0.49 -3.48
N ILE A 27 -4.79 0.45 -4.39
CA ILE A 27 -5.79 1.46 -4.73
C ILE A 27 -7.04 0.83 -5.38
N ARG A 28 -6.85 -0.22 -6.19
CA ARG A 28 -7.95 -0.90 -6.91
C ARG A 28 -8.74 -1.86 -6.01
N THR A 29 -8.06 -2.82 -5.40
CA THR A 29 -8.67 -3.95 -4.68
C THR A 29 -8.43 -3.92 -3.18
N GLY A 30 -7.59 -3.02 -2.68
CA GLY A 30 -7.29 -2.93 -1.25
C GLY A 30 -8.51 -2.55 -0.42
N LEU A 31 -8.47 -2.95 0.84
CA LEU A 31 -9.51 -2.66 1.81
C LEU A 31 -9.49 -1.17 2.16
N PRO A 32 -10.63 -0.47 2.09
CA PRO A 32 -10.73 0.91 2.52
C PRO A 32 -10.51 1.01 4.03
N MET A 33 -9.64 1.93 4.42
CA MET A 33 -9.29 2.18 5.81
C MET A 33 -9.71 3.60 6.20
N PRO A 34 -10.08 3.84 7.47
CA PRO A 34 -10.36 5.19 7.94
C PRO A 34 -9.12 6.08 7.76
N ALA A 35 -9.34 7.23 7.14
CA ALA A 35 -8.33 8.24 6.88
C ALA A 35 -8.81 9.59 7.43
N ARG A 36 -7.88 10.42 7.88
CA ARG A 36 -8.21 11.75 8.42
C ARG A 36 -8.27 12.79 7.28
N SER A 37 -9.14 13.80 7.47
CA SER A 37 -9.12 15.06 6.72
C SER A 37 -9.30 14.94 5.20
N GLY A 38 -10.33 14.20 4.75
CA GLY A 38 -10.72 14.16 3.33
C GLY A 38 -9.80 13.34 2.41
N ARG A 39 -8.81 12.64 2.98
CA ARG A 39 -7.96 11.69 2.25
C ARG A 39 -8.60 10.32 2.24
N LEU A 40 -8.24 9.50 1.25
CA LEU A 40 -8.59 8.09 1.20
C LEU A 40 -7.38 7.26 1.54
N ARG A 41 -7.60 6.15 2.24
CA ARG A 41 -6.56 5.16 2.54
C ARG A 41 -7.09 3.80 2.16
N LYS A 42 -6.23 3.02 1.50
CA LYS A 42 -6.46 1.59 1.30
C LYS A 42 -5.26 0.81 1.78
N ALA A 43 -5.51 -0.42 2.24
CA ALA A 43 -4.49 -1.34 2.67
C ALA A 43 -4.68 -2.69 1.97
N LYS A 44 -3.57 -3.34 1.61
CA LYS A 44 -3.58 -4.73 1.15
C LYS A 44 -2.36 -5.45 1.71
N VAL A 45 -2.57 -6.69 2.12
CA VAL A 45 -1.50 -7.59 2.56
C VAL A 45 -1.04 -8.38 1.35
N PHE A 46 0.27 -8.48 1.19
CA PHE A 46 0.94 -9.25 0.15
C PHE A 46 1.84 -10.31 0.79
N PRO A 47 1.96 -11.49 0.16
CA PRO A 47 3.02 -12.42 0.53
C PRO A 47 4.38 -11.76 0.25
N PHE A 48 5.32 -11.91 1.18
CA PHE A 48 6.68 -11.38 1.04
C PHE A 48 7.72 -12.49 1.14
N ASP A 49 7.56 -13.39 2.12
CA ASP A 49 8.43 -14.53 2.43
C ASP A 49 9.93 -14.26 2.22
N ASN A 50 10.40 -13.15 2.81
CA ASN A 50 11.77 -12.68 2.61
C ASN A 50 12.31 -11.99 3.86
N THR A 51 13.63 -11.81 3.92
CA THR A 51 14.34 -11.25 5.06
C THR A 51 14.55 -9.75 4.89
N ARG A 52 14.22 -8.97 5.93
CA ARG A 52 14.46 -7.52 5.99
C ARG A 52 15.17 -7.21 7.30
N LEU A 53 16.34 -6.57 7.22
CA LEU A 53 17.17 -6.19 8.39
C LEU A 53 17.54 -7.37 9.31
N GLY A 54 17.65 -8.59 8.76
CA GLY A 54 17.98 -9.80 9.51
C GLY A 54 16.78 -10.60 10.02
N GLU A 55 15.57 -10.03 9.96
CA GLU A 55 14.32 -10.69 10.37
C GLU A 55 13.55 -11.23 9.16
N ARG A 56 13.01 -12.45 9.24
CA ARG A 56 12.17 -13.03 8.18
C ARG A 56 10.72 -12.61 8.38
N TYR A 57 10.10 -12.11 7.33
CA TYR A 57 8.69 -11.73 7.33
C TYR A 57 7.92 -12.51 6.28
N VAL A 58 6.85 -13.17 6.70
CA VAL A 58 5.96 -13.94 5.81
C VAL A 58 5.12 -12.99 4.96
N HIS A 59 4.66 -11.90 5.55
CA HIS A 59 3.77 -10.94 4.90
C HIS A 59 4.32 -9.52 4.94
N LYS A 60 3.86 -8.72 3.99
CA LYS A 60 3.98 -7.26 4.03
C LYS A 60 2.62 -6.62 3.80
N ARG A 61 2.32 -5.57 4.55
CA ARG A 61 1.12 -4.76 4.35
C ARG A 61 1.51 -3.44 3.70
N VAL A 62 0.98 -3.20 2.51
CA VAL A 62 1.14 -1.92 1.81
C VAL A 62 -0.10 -1.10 2.03
N GLU A 63 0.10 0.12 2.52
CA GLU A 63 -0.97 1.08 2.73
C GLU A 63 -0.72 2.33 1.91
N VAL A 64 -1.72 2.70 1.13
CA VAL A 64 -1.64 3.85 0.23
C VAL A 64 -2.63 4.90 0.67
N VAL A 65 -2.10 6.07 1.02
CA VAL A 65 -2.88 7.28 1.25
C VAL A 65 -2.91 8.06 -0.06
N TYR A 66 -4.10 8.36 -0.54
CA TYR A 66 -4.31 9.05 -1.81
C TYR A 66 -5.49 10.02 -1.73
N VAL A 67 -5.54 10.95 -2.67
CA VAL A 67 -6.68 11.84 -2.90
C VAL A 67 -7.25 11.57 -4.29
N VAL A 68 -8.51 11.91 -4.53
CA VAL A 68 -9.11 11.79 -5.86
C VAL A 68 -9.37 13.19 -6.39
N GLU A 69 -8.65 13.56 -7.45
CA GLU A 69 -8.76 14.86 -8.12
C GLU A 69 -9.21 14.63 -9.56
N GLY A 70 -10.37 15.18 -9.95
CA GLY A 70 -10.90 15.03 -11.31
C GLY A 70 -11.07 13.57 -11.77
N GLY A 71 -11.34 12.64 -10.83
CA GLY A 71 -11.46 11.20 -11.12
C GLY A 71 -10.14 10.44 -11.21
N VAL A 72 -9.01 11.09 -10.90
CA VAL A 72 -7.68 10.49 -10.84
C VAL A 72 -7.25 10.32 -9.38
N ALA A 73 -6.86 9.10 -9.01
CA ALA A 73 -6.26 8.85 -7.70
C ALA A 73 -4.79 9.30 -7.71
N VAL A 74 -4.47 10.30 -6.88
CA VAL A 74 -3.12 10.86 -6.72
C VAL A 74 -2.56 10.38 -5.39
N THR A 75 -1.44 9.65 -5.43
CA THR A 75 -0.80 9.12 -4.23
C THR A 75 -0.12 10.22 -3.42
N VAL A 76 -0.41 10.28 -2.11
CA VAL A 76 0.21 11.21 -1.17
C VAL A 76 1.35 10.53 -0.44
N THR A 77 1.06 9.39 0.21
CA THR A 77 2.05 8.66 1.03
C THR A 77 1.81 7.16 0.94
N VAL A 78 2.89 6.39 0.88
CA VAL A 78 2.85 4.92 0.94
C VAL A 78 3.57 4.47 2.21
N TYR A 79 2.89 3.66 3.02
CA TYR A 79 3.48 2.97 4.17
C TYR A 79 3.61 1.49 3.87
N VAL A 80 4.70 0.90 4.32
CA VAL A 80 4.96 -0.53 4.19
C VAL A 80 5.25 -1.06 5.58
N PHE A 81 4.50 -2.07 5.97
CA PHE A 81 4.68 -2.77 7.23
C PHE A 81 5.09 -4.20 6.92
N TYR A 82 5.97 -4.75 7.74
CA TYR A 82 6.44 -6.13 7.64
C TYR A 82 6.01 -6.86 8.91
N GLY A 83 5.49 -8.08 8.77
CA GLY A 83 4.92 -8.81 9.88
C GLY A 83 4.17 -10.06 9.44
N GLU A 84 3.42 -10.62 10.37
CA GLU A 84 2.50 -11.71 10.12
C GLU A 84 1.09 -11.16 10.26
N TRP A 85 0.35 -11.11 9.15
CA TRP A 85 -1.08 -10.88 9.18
C TRP A 85 -1.74 -12.23 9.00
N GLU A 86 -2.52 -12.66 9.99
CA GLU A 86 -3.45 -13.75 9.80
C GLU A 86 -4.43 -13.29 8.70
N GLN A 87 -4.39 -13.94 7.54
CA GLN A 87 -5.54 -13.91 6.65
C GLN A 87 -6.64 -14.62 7.43
N THR A 88 -7.44 -13.86 8.19
CA THR A 88 -8.74 -14.36 8.63
C THR A 88 -9.58 -14.43 7.36
N ASP A 89 -9.41 -15.52 6.61
CA ASP A 89 -10.40 -16.00 5.67
C ASP A 89 -11.67 -16.20 6.49
N ALA A 90 -12.51 -15.17 6.53
CA ALA A 90 -13.87 -15.30 7.02
C ALA A 90 -14.57 -16.28 6.07
N HIS A 91 -14.59 -17.55 6.48
CA HIS A 91 -15.41 -18.62 5.92
C HIS A 91 -16.90 -18.26 6.04
#